data_AF-A0A143XX41-F1
#
_entry.id   AF-A0A143XX41-F1
#
_cell.length_a   1.000
_cell.length_b   1.000
_cell.length_c   1.000
_cell.angle_alpha   90.00
_cell.angle_beta   90.00
_cell.angle_gamma   90.00
#
_symmetry.space_group_name_H-M   'P 1'
#
loop_
_entity.id
_entity.type
_entity.pdbx_description
1 polymer ?
#
loop_
_entity_poly.entity_id
_entity_poly.type
_entity_poly.pdbx_seq_one_letter_code
_entity_poly.pdbx_strand_id
1 'polypeptide(L)'
;MKLRNRFWTLLFALGASCIDNNLPYPVVAIDILGVEGEGFTVTSSDIDPKERVVTLRLDETTDISRVKITDVKITEGGKSSVPLTGTFDLRSPLRVTLSLYQDYEWEIRAEQEIERIFTVEGQIGSSVFDVSQRTATAQVSLDTDLSNITVTELKLGPRDITAMDPEPEALTDFSSVRYVDIAYHDFTERWRLYVVRTNEAAALAAADLWNCTATLSIAPQPEAETVALEYKRQDSDEWRPTEVAPREGGGYTASIAPDWSESKNASGLTVYTIDPASGVFAGTTYDYRLLVDGQTAAEGTFSTATGDTIPLGGMEESGMSCFTTENKTSDSWASGNNTFTKGLCTQSAFEGMEGAHCARLAGTTAVGILAAGNLFTGIFYKDGLTTGVVEFGQPYTWTARPSALKVKYYAEKIGTVDVAKHAGAPIGMGDQDRGRIFVAIVDWSGRHKVTSGTAAPTGTWDPEQQSSTDEGRIIGYGSMFIDESSAGGAMIETSVPLSFYDRQAKPSGAYTLVISCSTSAYGDFMVGCKTNVLYVDDFRWEY
;
A
#
# COMPACT_ATOMS: atom_id res chain seq x y z
N MET A 1 32.83 -58.02 72.58
CA MET A 1 34.21 -57.53 72.48
C MET A 1 34.15 -56.03 72.24
N LYS A 2 34.70 -55.24 73.16
CA LYS A 2 34.65 -53.77 73.15
C LYS A 2 35.38 -53.22 71.92
N LEU A 3 34.82 -52.22 71.24
CA LEU A 3 35.59 -51.06 70.81
C LEU A 3 34.68 -49.83 70.69
N ARG A 4 35.22 -48.71 71.14
CA ARG A 4 34.59 -47.42 71.40
C ARG A 4 35.42 -46.42 70.59
N ASN A 5 34.79 -45.61 69.73
CA ASN A 5 35.33 -44.34 69.21
C ASN A 5 34.18 -43.57 68.52
N ARG A 6 33.60 -42.55 69.19
CA ARG A 6 33.90 -41.10 69.11
C ARG A 6 33.26 -40.44 67.88
N PHE A 7 32.11 -39.77 68.08
CA PHE A 7 31.89 -38.30 68.02
C PHE A 7 31.98 -37.74 66.58
N TRP A 8 30.91 -37.21 65.98
CA TRP A 8 30.39 -35.85 66.21
C TRP A 8 28.94 -35.68 65.74
N THR A 9 28.21 -34.84 66.47
CA THR A 9 26.87 -34.32 66.24
C THR A 9 26.76 -33.56 64.91
N LEU A 10 25.74 -33.84 64.10
CA LEU A 10 25.28 -32.92 63.05
C LEU A 10 23.83 -32.50 63.32
N LEU A 11 23.67 -31.19 63.30
CA LEU A 11 22.49 -30.36 63.51
C LEU A 11 21.37 -30.73 62.52
N PHE A 12 20.18 -31.11 63.01
CA PHE A 12 18.96 -31.14 62.20
C PHE A 12 18.31 -29.74 62.27
N ALA A 13 18.55 -28.93 61.25
CA ALA A 13 17.83 -27.67 61.04
C ALA A 13 16.55 -27.96 60.23
N LEU A 14 15.39 -27.73 60.85
CA LEU A 14 14.11 -27.56 60.17
C LEU A 14 14.18 -26.27 59.32
N GLY A 15 14.31 -26.43 58.02
CA GLY A 15 14.07 -25.35 57.05
C GLY A 15 12.66 -25.50 56.50
N ALA A 16 11.80 -24.53 56.81
CA ALA A 16 10.51 -24.35 56.14
C ALA A 16 10.74 -24.23 54.63
N SER A 17 10.28 -25.23 53.86
CA SER A 17 10.12 -25.08 52.42
C SER A 17 8.85 -24.26 52.21
N CYS A 18 9.01 -22.95 52.03
CA CYS A 18 8.09 -22.21 51.19
C CYS A 18 8.26 -22.78 49.78
N ILE A 19 7.27 -23.52 49.29
CA ILE A 19 7.13 -23.75 47.86
C ILE A 19 6.73 -22.38 47.30
N ASP A 20 7.72 -21.66 46.79
CA ASP A 20 7.46 -20.47 45.98
C ASP A 20 6.83 -21.00 44.68
N ASN A 21 5.55 -20.73 44.47
CA ASN A 21 4.83 -21.16 43.28
C ASN A 21 5.24 -20.26 42.11
N ASN A 22 6.47 -20.46 41.64
CA ASN A 22 7.12 -19.62 40.64
C ASN A 22 6.93 -20.21 39.23
N LEU A 23 5.68 -20.53 38.88
CA LEU A 23 5.29 -20.79 37.50
C LEU A 23 5.00 -19.43 36.85
N PRO A 24 5.75 -18.99 35.82
CA PRO A 24 5.41 -17.79 35.09
C PRO A 24 4.01 -17.98 34.48
N TYR A 25 3.10 -17.05 34.77
CA TYR A 25 1.76 -17.06 34.19
C TYR A 25 1.87 -17.04 32.65
N PRO A 26 0.97 -17.73 31.93
CA PRO A 26 0.95 -17.67 30.47
C PRO A 26 0.84 -16.22 30.00
N VAL A 27 1.72 -15.82 29.08
CA VAL A 27 1.67 -14.52 28.42
C VAL A 27 0.54 -14.59 27.39
N VAL A 28 -0.64 -14.10 27.77
CA VAL A 28 -1.77 -13.92 26.85
C VAL A 28 -1.89 -12.43 26.58
N ALA A 29 -1.56 -12.03 25.35
CA ALA A 29 -1.79 -10.66 24.90
C ALA A 29 -3.29 -10.35 24.91
N ILE A 30 -3.63 -9.19 25.46
CA ILE A 30 -5.00 -8.68 25.49
C ILE A 30 -5.09 -7.55 24.47
N ASP A 31 -5.91 -7.79 23.46
CA ASP A 31 -6.03 -6.91 22.32
C ASP A 31 -7.44 -6.33 22.24
N ILE A 32 -7.56 -5.17 21.61
CA ILE A 32 -8.83 -4.69 21.09
C ILE A 32 -9.07 -5.41 19.77
N LEU A 33 -10.21 -6.08 19.65
CA LEU A 33 -10.60 -6.91 18.50
C LEU A 33 -11.61 -6.19 17.58
N GLY A 34 -12.25 -5.14 18.08
CA GLY A 34 -13.23 -4.36 17.35
C GLY A 34 -13.80 -3.22 18.18
N VAL A 35 -14.16 -2.13 17.51
CA VAL A 35 -14.81 -0.96 18.11
C VAL A 35 -15.99 -0.57 17.23
N GLU A 36 -17.16 -0.40 17.85
CA GLU A 36 -18.40 0.01 17.17
C GLU A 36 -18.94 1.28 17.83
N GLY A 37 -19.55 2.17 17.04
CA GLY A 37 -20.12 3.42 17.52
C GLY A 37 -20.82 4.22 16.43
N GLU A 38 -21.09 5.49 16.72
CA GLU A 38 -21.80 6.40 15.81
C GLU A 38 -20.84 7.41 15.17
N GLY A 39 -21.01 7.64 13.86
CA GLY A 39 -20.27 8.68 13.13
C GLY A 39 -18.80 8.36 12.84
N PHE A 40 -18.42 7.08 12.87
CA PHE A 40 -17.08 6.64 12.50
C PHE A 40 -17.07 5.21 11.98
N THR A 41 -15.97 4.85 11.32
CA THR A 41 -15.68 3.47 10.91
C THR A 41 -14.37 2.99 11.51
N VAL A 42 -14.29 1.68 11.76
CA VAL A 42 -13.07 0.98 12.18
C VAL A 42 -13.00 -0.31 11.39
N THR A 43 -11.93 -0.47 10.63
CA THR A 43 -11.61 -1.71 9.92
C THR A 43 -10.50 -2.45 10.64
N SER A 44 -10.19 -3.68 10.22
CA SER A 44 -9.08 -4.45 10.79
C SER A 44 -7.72 -3.74 10.66
N SER A 45 -7.54 -2.91 9.63
CA SER A 45 -6.32 -2.12 9.44
C SER A 45 -6.22 -0.91 10.37
N ASP A 46 -7.33 -0.51 11.00
CA ASP A 46 -7.34 0.60 11.97
C ASP A 46 -7.03 0.15 13.40
N ILE A 47 -6.83 -1.16 13.61
CA ILE A 47 -6.45 -1.75 14.89
C ILE A 47 -5.04 -2.33 14.73
N ASP A 48 -4.08 -1.76 15.45
CA ASP A 48 -2.70 -2.23 15.48
C ASP A 48 -2.38 -2.83 16.86
N PRO A 49 -2.39 -4.16 17.00
CA PRO A 49 -2.04 -4.84 18.25
C PRO A 49 -0.57 -4.71 18.65
N LYS A 50 0.34 -4.41 17.71
CA LYS A 50 1.77 -4.26 17.98
C LYS A 50 2.04 -2.92 18.63
N GLU A 51 1.57 -1.86 17.99
CA GLU A 51 1.67 -0.48 18.51
C GLU A 51 0.63 -0.19 19.58
N ARG A 52 -0.38 -1.06 19.71
CA ARG A 52 -1.52 -0.96 20.64
C ARG A 52 -2.29 0.33 20.41
N VAL A 53 -2.60 0.59 19.14
CA VAL A 53 -3.33 1.77 18.68
C VAL A 53 -4.61 1.33 17.97
N VAL A 54 -5.72 2.03 18.25
CA VAL A 54 -6.95 1.97 17.46
C VAL A 54 -7.23 3.35 16.90
N THR A 55 -7.48 3.44 15.59
CA THR A 55 -7.83 4.68 14.91
C THR A 55 -9.31 4.68 14.53
N LEU A 56 -10.08 5.63 15.07
CA LEU A 56 -11.47 5.84 14.66
C LEU A 56 -11.49 6.82 13.48
N ARG A 57 -11.94 6.36 12.31
CA ARG A 57 -12.10 7.18 11.10
C ARG A 57 -13.44 7.91 11.18
N LEU A 58 -13.44 9.14 11.68
CA LEU A 58 -14.68 9.90 11.91
C LEU A 58 -15.25 10.45 10.59
N ASP A 59 -16.58 10.41 10.45
CA ASP A 59 -17.27 11.21 9.44
C ASP A 59 -17.00 12.70 9.69
N GLU A 60 -16.93 13.53 8.65
CA GLU A 60 -16.59 14.95 8.85
C GLU A 60 -17.61 15.71 9.72
N THR A 61 -18.87 15.26 9.76
CA THR A 61 -19.94 15.87 10.56
C THR A 61 -19.94 15.41 12.02
N THR A 62 -19.16 14.38 12.37
CA THR A 62 -19.07 13.86 13.73
C THR A 62 -18.44 14.87 14.67
N ASP A 63 -19.02 15.02 15.85
CA ASP A 63 -18.43 15.87 16.88
C ASP A 63 -17.29 15.12 17.58
N ILE A 64 -16.05 15.45 17.22
CA ILE A 64 -14.85 14.85 17.80
C ILE A 64 -14.74 15.06 19.32
N SER A 65 -15.43 16.07 19.88
CA SER A 65 -15.47 16.29 21.33
C SER A 65 -16.49 15.39 22.06
N ARG A 66 -17.34 14.69 21.30
CA ARG A 66 -18.45 13.87 21.81
C ARG A 66 -18.65 12.61 20.95
N VAL A 67 -17.59 11.86 20.69
CA VAL A 67 -17.65 10.61 19.92
C VAL A 67 -18.31 9.52 20.77
N LYS A 68 -19.34 8.87 20.24
CA LYS A 68 -20.10 7.83 20.94
C LYS A 68 -19.64 6.43 20.54
N ILE A 69 -18.98 5.75 21.47
CA ILE A 69 -18.57 4.35 21.33
C ILE A 69 -19.62 3.47 22.01
N THR A 70 -20.22 2.55 21.26
CA THR A 70 -21.31 1.69 21.73
C THR A 70 -20.83 0.30 22.13
N ASP A 71 -19.78 -0.22 21.48
CA ASP A 71 -19.20 -1.52 21.82
C ASP A 71 -17.69 -1.52 21.60
N VAL A 72 -16.97 -2.25 22.46
CA VAL A 72 -15.54 -2.54 22.28
C VAL A 72 -15.31 -3.99 22.64
N LYS A 73 -14.89 -4.76 21.65
CA LYS A 73 -14.52 -6.18 21.81
C LYS A 73 -13.06 -6.25 22.21
N ILE A 74 -12.78 -6.94 23.31
CA ILE A 74 -11.42 -7.24 23.77
C ILE A 74 -11.23 -8.74 23.94
N THR A 75 -9.97 -9.22 24.04
CA THR A 75 -9.68 -10.62 24.38
C THR A 75 -10.43 -11.05 25.64
N GLU A 76 -11.00 -12.27 25.61
CA GLU A 76 -11.84 -12.81 26.68
C GLU A 76 -11.15 -12.79 28.06
N GLY A 77 -11.91 -12.41 29.09
CA GLY A 77 -11.42 -12.30 30.48
C GLY A 77 -10.72 -10.97 30.80
N GLY A 78 -10.48 -10.15 29.79
CA GLY A 78 -9.85 -8.85 29.93
C GLY A 78 -10.63 -7.82 30.74
N LYS A 79 -9.90 -6.91 31.38
CA LYS A 79 -10.46 -5.75 32.09
C LYS A 79 -9.82 -4.47 31.59
N SER A 80 -10.58 -3.39 31.54
CA SER A 80 -10.06 -2.07 31.20
C SER A 80 -9.96 -1.19 32.45
N SER A 81 -8.95 -0.31 32.46
CA SER A 81 -8.75 0.72 33.49
C SER A 81 -9.81 1.83 33.46
N VAL A 82 -10.43 2.06 32.29
CA VAL A 82 -11.51 3.02 32.08
C VAL A 82 -12.67 2.38 31.31
N PRO A 83 -13.91 2.89 31.41
CA PRO A 83 -14.99 2.47 30.52
C PRO A 83 -14.59 2.65 29.06
N LEU A 84 -14.84 1.63 28.25
CA LEU A 84 -14.55 1.64 26.80
C LEU A 84 -15.76 2.05 25.96
N THR A 85 -16.94 2.11 26.56
CA THR A 85 -18.18 2.54 25.92
C THR A 85 -18.73 3.78 26.61
N GLY A 86 -19.42 4.63 25.85
CA GLY A 86 -19.87 5.95 26.29
C GLY A 86 -19.55 7.04 25.29
N THR A 87 -19.58 8.28 25.75
CA THR A 87 -19.25 9.46 24.95
C THR A 87 -17.90 10.00 25.39
N PHE A 88 -16.98 10.17 24.45
CA PHE A 88 -15.61 10.56 24.69
C PHE A 88 -15.22 11.80 23.90
N ASP A 89 -14.39 12.63 24.51
CA ASP A 89 -13.69 13.72 23.83
C ASP A 89 -12.40 13.16 23.24
N LEU A 90 -12.37 12.97 21.92
CA LEU A 90 -11.25 12.38 21.19
C LEU A 90 -10.43 13.43 20.43
N ARG A 91 -10.52 14.71 20.83
CA ARG A 91 -9.54 15.73 20.42
C ARG A 91 -8.13 15.40 20.90
N SER A 92 -8.02 14.54 21.90
CA SER A 92 -6.78 13.89 22.33
C SER A 92 -7.04 12.39 22.47
N PRO A 93 -6.04 11.53 22.22
CA PRO A 93 -6.25 10.10 22.31
C PRO A 93 -6.69 9.63 23.70
N LEU A 94 -7.66 8.71 23.73
CA LEU A 94 -8.09 8.01 24.94
C LEU A 94 -7.08 6.91 25.25
N ARG A 95 -6.33 7.08 26.34
CA ARG A 95 -5.40 6.06 26.82
C ARG A 95 -6.10 5.09 27.76
N VAL A 96 -5.95 3.80 27.50
CA VAL A 96 -6.55 2.73 28.29
C VAL A 96 -5.53 1.62 28.55
N THR A 97 -5.39 1.22 29.81
CA THR A 97 -4.71 -0.03 30.18
C THR A 97 -5.69 -1.18 30.14
N LEU A 98 -5.38 -2.23 29.39
CA LEU A 98 -6.06 -3.52 29.40
C LEU A 98 -5.26 -4.52 30.24
N SER A 99 -5.94 -5.21 31.15
CA SER A 99 -5.32 -6.09 32.15
C SER A 99 -5.98 -7.46 32.17
N LEU A 100 -5.16 -8.51 32.21
CA LEU A 100 -5.57 -9.89 32.52
C LEU A 100 -4.59 -10.51 33.53
N TYR A 101 -3.41 -10.90 33.05
CA TYR A 101 -2.25 -11.31 33.86
C TYR A 101 -1.11 -10.28 33.81
N GLN A 102 -1.13 -9.43 32.80
CA GLN A 102 -0.19 -8.36 32.52
C GLN A 102 -0.99 -7.15 32.04
N ASP A 103 -0.34 -5.98 32.10
CA ASP A 103 -0.93 -4.70 31.69
C ASP A 103 -0.43 -4.31 30.30
N TYR A 104 -1.36 -3.90 29.46
CA TYR A 104 -1.10 -3.48 28.09
C TYR A 104 -1.71 -2.09 27.88
N GLU A 105 -0.85 -1.11 27.65
CA GLU A 105 -1.29 0.25 27.36
C GLU A 105 -1.73 0.35 25.90
N TRP A 106 -2.97 0.78 25.71
CA TRP A 106 -3.61 1.00 24.43
C TRP A 106 -3.99 2.47 24.27
N GLU A 107 -3.96 2.94 23.03
CA GLU A 107 -4.39 4.28 22.63
C GLU A 107 -5.54 4.18 21.62
N ILE A 108 -6.68 4.78 21.93
CA ILE A 108 -7.80 4.97 20.99
C ILE A 108 -7.77 6.42 20.54
N ARG A 109 -7.46 6.67 19.28
CA ARG A 109 -7.38 8.01 18.68
C ARG A 109 -8.43 8.20 17.60
N ALA A 110 -8.79 9.45 17.31
CA ALA A 110 -9.68 9.80 16.22
C ALA A 110 -8.89 10.49 15.10
N GLU A 111 -9.19 10.12 13.86
CA GLU A 111 -8.75 10.84 12.66
C GLU A 111 -10.01 11.33 11.93
N GLN A 112 -10.08 12.63 11.68
CA GLN A 112 -11.22 13.28 11.03
C GLN A 112 -10.72 14.14 9.88
N GLU A 113 -11.14 13.80 8.67
CA GLU A 113 -10.83 14.56 7.47
C GLU A 113 -12.04 15.44 7.13
N ILE A 114 -11.81 16.75 7.05
CA ILE A 114 -12.83 17.73 6.64
C ILE A 114 -12.39 18.25 5.28
N GLU A 115 -13.18 17.95 4.25
CA GLU A 115 -12.94 18.47 2.91
C GLU A 115 -13.16 19.99 2.91
N ARG A 116 -12.24 20.71 2.28
CA ARG A 116 -12.28 22.17 2.19
C ARG A 116 -12.14 22.63 0.75
N ILE A 117 -12.95 23.62 0.40
CA ILE A 117 -13.10 24.15 -0.95
C ILE A 117 -13.05 25.67 -0.86
N PHE A 118 -12.29 26.28 -1.75
CA PHE A 118 -12.29 27.72 -1.96
C PHE A 118 -11.98 27.92 -3.42
N THR A 119 -12.99 28.22 -4.23
CA THR A 119 -12.81 28.45 -5.66
C THR A 119 -13.30 29.82 -6.06
N VAL A 120 -12.60 30.42 -7.02
CA VAL A 120 -12.95 31.73 -7.57
C VAL A 120 -13.01 31.69 -9.10
N GLU A 121 -13.73 32.63 -9.67
CA GLU A 121 -13.77 32.84 -11.12
C GLU A 121 -12.35 33.11 -11.68
N GLY A 122 -12.00 32.46 -12.79
CA GLY A 122 -10.70 32.58 -13.44
C GLY A 122 -9.52 31.93 -12.70
N GLN A 123 -9.81 31.05 -11.73
CA GLN A 123 -8.78 30.39 -10.93
C GLN A 123 -7.80 29.54 -11.75
N ILE A 124 -6.53 29.63 -11.35
CA ILE A 124 -5.40 28.84 -11.84
C ILE A 124 -4.92 27.93 -10.70
N GLY A 125 -4.82 26.63 -10.97
CA GLY A 125 -4.48 25.56 -10.05
C GLY A 125 -5.59 25.24 -9.05
N SER A 126 -5.28 24.34 -8.12
CA SER A 126 -6.08 24.14 -6.91
C SER A 126 -5.76 25.22 -5.86
N SER A 127 -6.70 25.48 -4.97
CA SER A 127 -6.44 26.36 -3.83
C SER A 127 -5.57 25.66 -2.79
N VAL A 128 -4.65 26.40 -2.19
CA VAL A 128 -3.72 25.89 -1.17
C VAL A 128 -4.31 26.17 0.22
N PHE A 129 -4.47 25.13 1.03
CA PHE A 129 -4.95 25.22 2.41
C PHE A 129 -3.83 24.94 3.40
N ASP A 130 -3.68 25.82 4.40
CA ASP A 130 -2.93 25.54 5.61
C ASP A 130 -3.93 25.49 6.76
N VAL A 131 -4.33 24.29 7.15
CA VAL A 131 -5.33 24.06 8.20
C VAL A 131 -4.81 24.52 9.57
N SER A 132 -3.51 24.40 9.81
CA SER A 132 -2.89 24.81 11.09
C SER A 132 -2.92 26.33 11.26
N GLN A 133 -2.69 27.07 10.17
CA GLN A 133 -2.73 28.53 10.14
C GLN A 133 -4.11 29.08 9.75
N ARG A 134 -5.05 28.20 9.38
CA ARG A 134 -6.40 28.53 8.89
C ARG A 134 -6.35 29.52 7.74
N THR A 135 -5.54 29.23 6.75
CA THR A 135 -5.44 30.04 5.52
C THR A 135 -5.86 29.23 4.30
N ALA A 136 -6.53 29.88 3.36
CA ALA A 136 -6.77 29.34 2.03
C ALA A 136 -6.37 30.37 0.97
N THR A 137 -5.66 29.93 -0.07
CA THR A 137 -5.16 30.82 -1.13
C THR A 137 -5.57 30.28 -2.50
N ALA A 138 -6.31 31.09 -3.26
CA ALA A 138 -6.59 30.85 -4.67
C ALA A 138 -5.68 31.73 -5.54
N GLN A 139 -5.29 31.23 -6.71
CA GLN A 139 -4.46 31.98 -7.66
C GLN A 139 -5.27 32.37 -8.90
N VAL A 140 -5.02 33.56 -9.42
CA VAL A 140 -5.65 34.12 -10.64
C VAL A 140 -4.59 34.79 -11.52
N SER A 141 -4.95 35.16 -12.75
CA SER A 141 -4.01 35.81 -13.67
C SER A 141 -3.57 37.20 -13.17
N LEU A 142 -2.42 37.68 -13.65
CA LEU A 142 -1.91 39.03 -13.34
C LEU A 142 -2.90 40.16 -13.63
N ASP A 143 -3.74 40.01 -14.65
CA ASP A 143 -4.68 41.04 -15.09
C ASP A 143 -6.02 41.03 -14.34
N THR A 144 -6.22 40.05 -13.45
CA THR A 144 -7.48 39.92 -12.70
C THR A 144 -7.69 41.10 -11.73
N ASP A 145 -8.88 41.70 -11.76
CA ASP A 145 -9.29 42.75 -10.81
C ASP A 145 -9.65 42.13 -9.45
N LEU A 146 -8.74 42.26 -8.48
CA LEU A 146 -8.96 41.73 -7.14
C LEU A 146 -10.05 42.46 -6.35
N SER A 147 -10.49 43.64 -6.80
CA SER A 147 -11.58 44.36 -6.12
C SER A 147 -12.97 43.80 -6.46
N ASN A 148 -13.05 42.91 -7.45
CA ASN A 148 -14.28 42.31 -7.93
C ASN A 148 -14.07 40.85 -8.34
N ILE A 149 -13.90 39.98 -7.35
CA ILE A 149 -13.80 38.52 -7.51
C ILE A 149 -15.16 37.88 -7.21
N THR A 150 -15.53 36.90 -8.02
CA THR A 150 -16.66 36.02 -7.72
C THR A 150 -16.12 34.75 -7.04
N VAL A 151 -16.49 34.51 -5.79
CA VAL A 151 -16.30 33.20 -5.15
C VAL A 151 -17.33 32.24 -5.71
N THR A 152 -16.88 31.17 -6.37
CA THR A 152 -17.75 30.18 -7.02
C THR A 152 -18.15 29.06 -6.06
N GLU A 153 -17.28 28.72 -5.09
CA GLU A 153 -17.58 27.73 -4.07
C GLU A 153 -16.72 27.97 -2.81
N LEU A 154 -17.32 27.82 -1.63
CA LEU A 154 -16.62 27.95 -0.36
C LEU A 154 -17.12 26.91 0.65
N LYS A 155 -16.20 26.10 1.16
CA LYS A 155 -16.40 25.14 2.26
C LYS A 155 -15.16 25.14 3.15
N LEU A 156 -15.29 25.57 4.40
CA LEU A 156 -14.15 25.67 5.33
C LEU A 156 -14.27 24.74 6.55
N GLY A 157 -15.46 24.19 6.78
CA GLY A 157 -15.77 23.25 7.86
C GLY A 157 -16.61 22.07 7.36
N PRO A 158 -17.07 21.20 8.28
CA PRO A 158 -17.91 20.04 7.95
C PRO A 158 -19.14 20.42 7.10
N ARG A 159 -19.48 19.59 6.12
CA ARG A 159 -20.66 19.79 5.27
C ARG A 159 -21.94 19.88 6.10
N ASP A 160 -22.89 20.63 5.57
CA ASP A 160 -24.29 20.73 6.04
C ASP A 160 -24.49 21.33 7.44
N ILE A 161 -23.46 21.41 8.29
CA ILE A 161 -23.55 21.87 9.69
C ILE A 161 -22.69 23.10 10.00
N THR A 162 -21.90 23.58 9.04
CA THR A 162 -21.06 24.77 9.21
C THR A 162 -21.81 26.03 8.85
N ALA A 163 -21.96 26.95 9.81
CA ALA A 163 -22.37 28.32 9.56
C ALA A 163 -21.13 29.18 9.23
N MET A 164 -21.24 30.09 8.26
CA MET A 164 -20.16 31.01 7.87
C MET A 164 -20.62 32.47 8.00
N ASP A 165 -19.72 33.33 8.48
CA ASP A 165 -19.93 34.78 8.51
C ASP A 165 -18.65 35.51 8.06
N PRO A 166 -18.70 36.35 7.01
CA PRO A 166 -19.86 36.60 6.16
C PRO A 166 -20.17 35.40 5.23
N GLU A 167 -21.37 35.40 4.65
CA GLU A 167 -21.76 34.44 3.61
C GLU A 167 -20.85 34.57 2.35
N PRO A 168 -20.63 33.48 1.59
CA PRO A 168 -19.70 33.47 0.45
C PRO A 168 -19.96 34.57 -0.59
N GLU A 169 -21.21 34.90 -0.89
CA GLU A 169 -21.57 35.91 -1.89
C GLU A 169 -21.18 37.34 -1.50
N ALA A 170 -20.91 37.59 -0.21
CA ALA A 170 -20.41 38.89 0.26
C ALA A 170 -18.89 39.03 0.09
N LEU A 171 -18.18 37.97 -0.30
CA LEU A 171 -16.74 37.95 -0.51
C LEU A 171 -16.39 38.35 -1.94
N THR A 172 -16.31 39.66 -2.21
CA THR A 172 -16.01 40.16 -3.57
C THR A 172 -14.66 40.87 -3.70
N ASP A 173 -14.31 41.75 -2.77
CA ASP A 173 -13.02 42.45 -2.76
C ASP A 173 -11.94 41.63 -2.02
N PHE A 174 -10.94 41.16 -2.75
CA PHE A 174 -9.73 40.48 -2.28
C PHE A 174 -8.45 41.30 -2.55
N SER A 175 -8.57 42.62 -2.72
CA SER A 175 -7.40 43.52 -2.70
C SER A 175 -6.62 43.45 -1.37
N SER A 176 -7.24 42.90 -0.33
CA SER A 176 -6.63 42.51 0.93
C SER A 176 -7.23 41.18 1.44
N VAL A 177 -6.65 40.64 2.53
CA VAL A 177 -7.13 39.39 3.15
C VAL A 177 -8.60 39.48 3.55
N ARG A 178 -9.35 38.42 3.29
CA ARG A 178 -10.73 38.26 3.78
C ARG A 178 -10.79 37.31 4.96
N TYR A 179 -11.56 37.67 5.97
CA TYR A 179 -11.78 36.85 7.15
C TYR A 179 -13.17 36.22 7.05
N VAL A 180 -13.24 34.92 7.31
CA VAL A 180 -14.49 34.17 7.43
C VAL A 180 -14.47 33.46 8.77
N ASP A 181 -15.42 33.78 9.63
CA ASP A 181 -15.67 33.05 10.86
C ASP A 181 -16.60 31.88 10.54
N ILE A 182 -16.20 30.68 10.95
CA ILE A 182 -17.03 29.48 10.84
C ILE A 182 -17.41 28.96 12.21
N ALA A 183 -18.62 28.44 12.33
CA ALA A 183 -19.13 27.79 13.54
C ALA A 183 -19.80 26.47 13.19
N TYR A 184 -19.45 25.41 13.93
CA TYR A 184 -20.05 24.09 13.83
C TYR A 184 -19.90 23.37 15.18
N HIS A 185 -20.91 22.61 15.60
CA HIS A 185 -20.99 22.11 16.99
C HIS A 185 -20.74 23.24 18.00
N ASP A 186 -19.77 23.08 18.89
CA ASP A 186 -19.31 24.12 19.83
C ASP A 186 -17.99 24.79 19.39
N PHE A 187 -17.55 24.56 18.16
CA PHE A 187 -16.32 25.11 17.61
C PHE A 187 -16.60 26.43 16.90
N THR A 188 -15.68 27.37 17.07
CA THR A 188 -15.60 28.60 16.30
C THR A 188 -14.18 28.79 15.80
N GLU A 189 -14.02 29.03 14.50
CA GLU A 189 -12.72 29.21 13.86
C GLU A 189 -12.75 30.43 12.95
N ARG A 190 -11.62 31.13 12.84
CA ARG A 190 -11.44 32.21 11.87
C ARG A 190 -10.47 31.76 10.79
N TRP A 191 -10.92 31.83 9.55
CA TRP A 191 -10.14 31.57 8.35
C TRP A 191 -9.74 32.86 7.65
N ARG A 192 -8.57 32.83 7.02
CA ARG A 192 -8.02 33.91 6.19
C ARG A 192 -7.97 33.45 4.74
N LEU A 193 -8.74 34.11 3.89
CA LEU A 193 -8.81 33.83 2.47
C LEU A 193 -8.01 34.86 1.68
N TYR A 194 -7.21 34.37 0.73
CA TYR A 194 -6.37 35.16 -0.15
C TYR A 194 -6.67 34.82 -1.60
N VAL A 195 -6.82 35.84 -2.44
CA VAL A 195 -6.73 35.68 -3.89
C VAL A 195 -5.47 36.40 -4.33
N VAL A 196 -4.51 35.65 -4.88
CA VAL A 196 -3.22 36.18 -5.30
C VAL A 196 -3.05 36.06 -6.80
N ARG A 197 -2.33 37.01 -7.38
CA ARG A 197 -2.02 36.99 -8.80
C ARG A 197 -0.77 36.14 -9.05
N THR A 198 -0.81 35.32 -10.09
CA THR A 198 0.32 34.51 -10.55
C THR A 198 0.64 34.82 -12.01
N ASN A 199 1.90 34.61 -12.40
CA ASN A 199 2.35 34.65 -13.79
C ASN A 199 2.20 33.30 -14.49
N GLU A 200 1.80 32.25 -13.77
CA GLU A 200 1.47 30.95 -14.36
C GLU A 200 0.24 31.08 -15.25
N ALA A 201 0.32 30.54 -16.47
CA ALA A 201 -0.81 30.54 -17.41
C ALA A 201 -1.66 29.26 -17.28
N ALA A 202 -1.11 28.20 -16.72
CA ALA A 202 -1.80 26.97 -16.40
C ALA A 202 -1.14 26.30 -15.18
N ALA A 203 -1.93 25.53 -14.42
CA ALA A 203 -1.43 24.78 -13.29
C ALA A 203 -2.27 23.51 -13.06
N LEU A 204 -1.67 22.52 -12.40
CA LEU A 204 -2.36 21.29 -12.02
C LEU A 204 -3.50 21.61 -11.05
N ALA A 205 -4.72 21.23 -11.42
CA ALA A 205 -5.92 21.41 -10.60
C ALA A 205 -6.36 20.12 -9.92
N ALA A 206 -6.12 18.97 -10.55
CA ALA A 206 -6.34 17.65 -9.96
C ALA A 206 -5.50 16.58 -10.67
N ALA A 207 -5.15 15.52 -9.96
CA ALA A 207 -4.58 14.31 -10.54
C ALA A 207 -5.19 13.08 -9.87
N ASP A 208 -5.55 12.08 -10.67
CA ASP A 208 -5.90 10.75 -10.21
C ASP A 208 -4.81 9.79 -10.67
N LEU A 209 -3.84 9.55 -9.78
CA LEU A 209 -2.66 8.73 -10.08
C LEU A 209 -2.99 7.23 -10.19
N TRP A 210 -4.20 6.81 -9.79
CA TRP A 210 -4.66 5.43 -10.02
C TRP A 210 -5.21 5.26 -11.44
N ASN A 211 -5.93 6.26 -11.95
CA ASN A 211 -6.39 6.27 -13.34
C ASN A 211 -5.37 6.88 -14.31
N CYS A 212 -4.25 7.37 -13.78
CA CYS A 212 -3.18 8.09 -14.48
C CYS A 212 -3.70 9.31 -15.27
N THR A 213 -4.72 9.99 -14.73
CA THR A 213 -5.32 11.18 -15.33
C THR A 213 -4.93 12.45 -14.59
N ALA A 214 -5.00 13.57 -15.28
CA ALA A 214 -4.84 14.88 -14.67
C ALA A 214 -5.71 15.92 -15.34
N THR A 215 -6.00 16.97 -14.59
CA THR A 215 -6.67 18.17 -15.06
C THR A 215 -5.80 19.36 -14.74
N LEU A 216 -5.43 20.13 -15.77
CA LEU A 216 -4.84 21.45 -15.62
C LEU A 216 -5.93 22.51 -15.83
N SER A 217 -5.94 23.52 -14.99
CA SER A 217 -6.70 24.75 -15.25
C SER A 217 -5.82 25.73 -16.01
N ILE A 218 -6.39 26.40 -17.00
CA ILE A 218 -5.75 27.43 -17.82
C ILE A 218 -6.44 28.76 -17.56
N ALA A 219 -5.65 29.82 -17.42
CA ALA A 219 -6.13 31.18 -17.23
C ALA A 219 -7.10 31.62 -18.35
N PRO A 220 -8.06 32.54 -18.07
CA PRO A 220 -8.91 33.14 -19.10
C PRO A 220 -8.13 33.71 -20.30
N GLN A 221 -8.64 33.46 -21.52
CA GLN A 221 -8.08 33.97 -22.79
C GLN A 221 -9.19 34.72 -23.57
N PRO A 222 -9.59 35.94 -23.14
CA PRO A 222 -10.82 36.61 -23.59
C PRO A 222 -10.83 37.04 -25.07
N GLU A 223 -9.69 36.97 -25.76
CA GLU A 223 -9.54 37.35 -27.18
C GLU A 223 -9.08 36.19 -28.07
N ALA A 224 -8.89 34.99 -27.51
CA ALA A 224 -8.40 33.84 -28.26
C ALA A 224 -9.51 33.19 -29.10
N GLU A 225 -9.21 32.88 -30.37
CA GLU A 225 -10.09 32.03 -31.20
C GLU A 225 -9.90 30.55 -30.83
N THR A 226 -8.66 30.17 -30.51
CA THR A 226 -8.31 28.79 -30.12
C THR A 226 -7.36 28.76 -28.94
N VAL A 227 -7.60 27.82 -28.04
CA VAL A 227 -6.75 27.52 -26.88
C VAL A 227 -6.46 26.03 -26.87
N ALA A 228 -5.19 25.67 -26.83
CA ALA A 228 -4.73 24.29 -26.72
C ALA A 228 -3.59 24.19 -25.71
N LEU A 229 -3.44 23.04 -25.07
CA LEU A 229 -2.33 22.75 -24.19
C LEU A 229 -1.71 21.42 -24.59
N GLU A 230 -0.39 21.40 -24.65
CA GLU A 230 0.40 20.20 -24.86
C GLU A 230 1.30 19.97 -23.64
N TYR A 231 1.64 18.72 -23.38
CA TYR A 231 2.50 18.32 -22.25
C TYR A 231 3.51 17.27 -22.69
N LYS A 232 4.61 17.15 -21.94
CA LYS A 232 5.57 16.06 -22.06
C LYS A 232 6.19 15.74 -20.71
N ARG A 233 6.64 14.50 -20.51
CA ARG A 233 7.52 14.18 -19.38
C ARG A 233 8.85 14.92 -19.57
N GLN A 234 9.51 15.33 -18.50
CA GLN A 234 10.80 16.06 -18.60
C GLN A 234 11.94 15.21 -19.17
N ASP A 235 11.84 13.89 -19.04
CA ASP A 235 12.75 12.90 -19.63
C ASP A 235 12.40 12.53 -21.08
N SER A 236 11.41 13.22 -21.68
CA SER A 236 10.97 13.04 -23.06
C SER A 236 11.02 14.35 -23.86
N ASP A 237 11.25 14.22 -25.17
CA ASP A 237 11.17 15.30 -26.14
C ASP A 237 9.84 15.35 -26.91
N GLU A 238 8.95 14.36 -26.68
CA GLU A 238 7.69 14.21 -27.41
C GLU A 238 6.55 14.96 -26.71
N TRP A 239 6.06 16.01 -27.37
CA TRP A 239 4.86 16.76 -26.94
C TRP A 239 3.58 16.01 -27.31
N ARG A 240 2.66 15.91 -26.35
CA ARG A 240 1.34 15.29 -26.53
C ARG A 240 0.22 16.31 -26.31
N PRO A 241 -0.85 16.28 -27.13
CA PRO A 241 -1.99 17.16 -26.93
C PRO A 241 -2.83 16.76 -25.72
N THR A 242 -3.60 17.72 -25.22
CA THR A 242 -4.63 17.51 -24.19
C THR A 242 -6.01 17.83 -24.76
N GLU A 243 -7.06 17.35 -24.10
CA GLU A 243 -8.42 17.77 -24.43
C GLU A 243 -8.74 19.07 -23.69
N VAL A 244 -8.87 20.18 -24.42
CA VAL A 244 -9.14 21.50 -23.86
C VAL A 244 -10.60 21.89 -24.03
N ALA A 245 -11.24 22.29 -22.92
CA ALA A 245 -12.62 22.78 -22.91
C ALA A 245 -12.76 24.06 -22.06
N PRO A 246 -13.64 25.00 -22.42
CA PRO A 246 -13.98 26.14 -21.57
C PRO A 246 -14.52 25.68 -20.21
N ARG A 247 -14.21 26.41 -19.15
CA ARG A 247 -14.68 26.13 -17.79
C ARG A 247 -15.79 27.11 -17.37
N GLU A 248 -16.77 26.61 -16.61
CA GLU A 248 -17.72 27.48 -15.89
C GLU A 248 -16.98 28.34 -14.86
N GLY A 249 -17.27 29.65 -14.84
CA GLY A 249 -16.47 30.60 -14.06
C GLY A 249 -15.15 31.03 -14.76
N GLY A 250 -15.05 30.88 -16.08
CA GLY A 250 -13.95 31.43 -16.88
C GLY A 250 -12.70 30.55 -16.95
N GLY A 251 -11.86 30.82 -17.95
CA GLY A 251 -10.70 29.99 -18.25
C GLY A 251 -11.04 28.70 -18.99
N TYR A 252 -10.07 27.78 -19.01
CA TYR A 252 -10.19 26.49 -19.67
C TYR A 252 -9.70 25.37 -18.77
N THR A 253 -10.12 24.16 -19.09
CA THR A 253 -9.63 22.91 -18.50
C THR A 253 -8.93 22.12 -19.58
N ALA A 254 -7.70 21.68 -19.32
CA ALA A 254 -6.96 20.70 -20.12
C ALA A 254 -6.98 19.35 -19.41
N SER A 255 -7.60 18.36 -20.04
CA SER A 255 -7.69 16.99 -19.53
C SER A 255 -6.61 16.11 -20.16
N ILE A 256 -5.92 15.37 -19.30
CA ILE A 256 -4.91 14.38 -19.66
C ILE A 256 -5.41 13.00 -19.22
N ALA A 257 -5.37 12.04 -20.13
CA ALA A 257 -5.67 10.64 -19.86
C ALA A 257 -4.62 9.73 -20.51
N PRO A 258 -4.40 8.52 -19.97
CA PRO A 258 -3.48 7.58 -20.55
C PRO A 258 -4.12 6.85 -21.73
N ASP A 259 -3.30 6.51 -22.71
CA ASP A 259 -3.60 5.56 -23.76
C ASP A 259 -3.53 4.13 -23.23
N TRP A 260 -4.44 3.30 -23.72
CA TRP A 260 -4.51 1.88 -23.40
C TRP A 260 -4.47 1.05 -24.67
N SER A 261 -3.66 -0.01 -24.65
CA SER A 261 -3.69 -1.05 -25.67
C SER A 261 -4.49 -2.25 -25.16
N GLU A 262 -5.36 -2.81 -26.01
CA GLU A 262 -6.09 -4.05 -25.73
C GLU A 262 -5.41 -5.22 -26.47
N SER A 263 -5.24 -6.35 -25.78
CA SER A 263 -4.72 -7.58 -26.40
C SER A 263 -5.30 -8.84 -25.75
N LYS A 264 -4.88 -10.01 -26.26
CA LYS A 264 -5.13 -11.32 -25.64
C LYS A 264 -3.83 -11.86 -25.06
N ASN A 265 -3.84 -12.26 -23.78
CA ASN A 265 -2.69 -12.95 -23.19
C ASN A 265 -2.58 -14.40 -23.70
N ALA A 266 -1.54 -15.13 -23.29
CA ALA A 266 -1.28 -16.51 -23.72
C ALA A 266 -2.44 -17.48 -23.43
N SER A 267 -3.28 -17.17 -22.43
CA SER A 267 -4.46 -17.95 -22.05
C SER A 267 -5.73 -17.53 -22.80
N GLY A 268 -5.66 -16.57 -23.72
CA GLY A 268 -6.79 -16.05 -24.49
C GLY A 268 -7.68 -15.04 -23.75
N LEU A 269 -7.26 -14.59 -22.56
CA LEU A 269 -7.98 -13.59 -21.77
C LEU A 269 -7.68 -12.18 -22.31
N THR A 270 -8.70 -11.31 -22.32
CA THR A 270 -8.50 -9.90 -22.67
C THR A 270 -7.71 -9.22 -21.57
N VAL A 271 -6.66 -8.51 -21.96
CA VAL A 271 -5.85 -7.68 -21.06
C VAL A 271 -5.59 -6.31 -21.67
N TYR A 272 -5.32 -5.35 -20.80
CA TYR A 272 -5.05 -3.97 -21.14
C TYR A 272 -3.66 -3.56 -20.63
N THR A 273 -2.86 -2.93 -21.48
CA THR A 273 -1.56 -2.38 -21.08
C THR A 273 -1.60 -0.86 -21.25
N ILE A 274 -1.27 -0.15 -20.18
CA ILE A 274 -1.18 1.31 -20.18
C ILE A 274 0.11 1.75 -20.88
N ASP A 275 0.05 2.81 -21.70
CA ASP A 275 1.26 3.42 -22.27
C ASP A 275 1.89 4.40 -21.25
N PRO A 276 3.07 4.09 -20.68
CA PRO A 276 3.72 4.93 -19.67
C PRO A 276 4.19 6.30 -20.20
N ALA A 277 4.21 6.48 -21.53
CA ALA A 277 4.50 7.77 -22.17
C ALA A 277 3.27 8.69 -22.28
N SER A 278 2.08 8.19 -21.93
CA SER A 278 0.80 8.89 -22.04
C SER A 278 0.08 8.96 -20.69
N GLY A 279 -0.60 10.07 -20.40
CA GLY A 279 -1.21 10.26 -19.09
C GLY A 279 -0.25 10.89 -18.08
N VAL A 280 -0.63 10.84 -16.80
CA VAL A 280 0.11 11.44 -15.69
C VAL A 280 0.34 10.40 -14.59
N PHE A 281 1.60 10.13 -14.28
CA PHE A 281 2.06 9.08 -13.36
C PHE A 281 2.69 9.67 -12.11
N ALA A 282 2.77 8.87 -11.05
CA ALA A 282 3.31 9.31 -9.78
C ALA A 282 4.81 9.62 -9.83
N GLY A 283 5.27 10.55 -8.97
CA GLY A 283 6.66 10.96 -8.85
C GLY A 283 7.28 11.54 -10.12
N THR A 284 6.46 12.05 -11.04
CA THR A 284 6.90 12.50 -12.36
C THR A 284 6.70 14.01 -12.51
N THR A 285 7.67 14.67 -13.13
CA THR A 285 7.58 16.08 -13.52
C THR A 285 7.35 16.19 -15.02
N TYR A 286 6.43 17.08 -15.38
CA TYR A 286 6.00 17.34 -16.75
C TYR A 286 6.23 18.79 -17.11
N ASP A 287 6.62 19.03 -18.35
CA ASP A 287 6.57 20.35 -18.97
C ASP A 287 5.20 20.51 -19.67
N TYR A 288 4.64 21.71 -19.66
CA TYR A 288 3.50 22.08 -20.48
C TYR A 288 3.84 23.27 -21.37
N ARG A 289 3.17 23.37 -22.52
CA ARG A 289 3.11 24.59 -23.33
C ARG A 289 1.67 24.92 -23.69
N LEU A 290 1.30 26.17 -23.42
CA LEU A 290 0.01 26.75 -23.78
C LEU A 290 0.11 27.37 -25.17
N LEU A 291 -0.79 26.97 -26.05
CA LEU A 291 -0.92 27.49 -27.40
C LEU A 291 -2.19 28.36 -27.48
N VAL A 292 -2.02 29.62 -27.88
CA VAL A 292 -3.12 30.54 -28.18
C VAL A 292 -3.02 30.90 -29.65
N ASP A 293 -4.11 30.66 -30.41
CA ASP A 293 -4.15 30.88 -31.86
C ASP A 293 -2.99 30.22 -32.62
N GLY A 294 -2.62 29.02 -32.15
CA GLY A 294 -1.55 28.20 -32.72
C GLY A 294 -0.12 28.67 -32.43
N GLN A 295 0.07 29.66 -31.55
CA GLN A 295 1.39 30.15 -31.11
C GLN A 295 1.63 29.85 -29.63
N THR A 296 2.85 29.50 -29.26
CA THR A 296 3.23 29.33 -27.86
C THR A 296 3.10 30.66 -27.11
N ALA A 297 2.15 30.71 -26.19
CA ALA A 297 1.86 31.88 -25.36
C ALA A 297 2.55 31.79 -23.98
N ALA A 298 2.66 30.58 -23.43
CA ALA A 298 3.31 30.33 -22.15
C ALA A 298 3.81 28.90 -22.05
N GLU A 299 4.79 28.69 -21.17
CA GLU A 299 5.33 27.37 -20.83
C GLU A 299 5.48 27.29 -19.30
N GLY A 300 5.49 26.08 -18.77
CA GLY A 300 5.68 25.85 -17.34
C GLY A 300 5.81 24.38 -17.02
N THR A 301 5.78 24.06 -15.74
CA THR A 301 5.98 22.68 -15.26
C THR A 301 4.97 22.33 -14.18
N PHE A 302 4.59 21.06 -14.09
CA PHE A 302 3.85 20.53 -12.95
C PHE A 302 4.43 19.18 -12.52
N SER A 303 4.24 18.82 -11.26
CA SER A 303 4.73 17.55 -10.69
C SER A 303 3.62 16.82 -9.95
N THR A 304 3.71 15.50 -9.91
CA THR A 304 2.80 14.64 -9.15
C THR A 304 3.42 14.19 -7.83
N ALA A 305 2.56 13.81 -6.88
CA ALA A 305 3.00 13.17 -5.65
C ALA A 305 3.78 11.87 -5.95
N THR A 306 4.72 11.52 -5.08
CA THR A 306 5.47 10.26 -5.18
C THR A 306 4.54 9.06 -5.09
N GLY A 307 4.87 8.00 -5.83
CA GLY A 307 4.11 6.76 -5.80
C GLY A 307 4.35 5.94 -4.53
N ASP A 308 3.69 4.78 -4.50
CA ASP A 308 3.77 3.83 -3.41
C ASP A 308 5.12 3.09 -3.41
N THR A 309 5.48 2.49 -2.27
CA THR A 309 6.70 1.67 -2.12
C THR A 309 6.32 0.27 -1.65
N ILE A 310 7.11 -0.74 -2.05
CA ILE A 310 6.90 -2.12 -1.61
C ILE A 310 7.60 -2.30 -0.25
N PRO A 311 6.87 -2.60 0.85
CA PRO A 311 7.46 -2.74 2.17
C PRO A 311 8.52 -3.83 2.20
N LEU A 312 9.71 -3.48 2.70
CA LEU A 312 10.87 -4.37 2.80
C LEU A 312 11.27 -4.98 1.44
N GLY A 313 11.00 -4.27 0.32
CA GLY A 313 11.33 -4.71 -1.04
C GLY A 313 12.84 -4.78 -1.34
N GLY A 314 13.68 -4.15 -0.52
CA GLY A 314 15.14 -4.19 -0.66
C GLY A 314 15.84 -5.34 0.06
N MET A 315 15.11 -6.22 0.77
CA MET A 315 15.70 -7.43 1.41
C MET A 315 16.83 -7.16 2.44
N GLU A 316 16.89 -5.96 3.01
CA GLU A 316 17.99 -5.48 3.86
C GLU A 316 17.90 -6.01 5.30
N GLU A 317 16.70 -6.28 5.78
CA GLU A 317 16.45 -6.57 7.18
C GLU A 317 16.66 -8.06 7.50
N SER A 318 17.76 -8.38 8.18
CA SER A 318 18.12 -9.78 8.54
C SER A 318 17.06 -10.57 9.32
N GLY A 319 16.14 -9.87 10.00
CA GLY A 319 15.04 -10.46 10.77
C GLY A 319 13.76 -10.74 9.97
N MET A 320 13.75 -10.51 8.66
CA MET A 320 12.56 -10.76 7.83
C MET A 320 12.10 -12.22 7.93
N SER A 321 10.78 -12.40 8.06
CA SER A 321 10.14 -13.70 8.22
C SER A 321 10.61 -14.72 7.17
N CYS A 322 10.70 -14.30 5.90
CA CYS A 322 11.13 -15.15 4.78
C CYS A 322 12.52 -15.78 4.97
N PHE A 323 13.44 -15.16 5.73
CA PHE A 323 14.77 -15.71 6.02
C PHE A 323 14.80 -16.63 7.24
N THR A 324 13.68 -16.78 7.94
CA THR A 324 13.55 -17.58 9.16
C THR A 324 12.59 -18.75 8.95
N THR A 325 12.35 -19.55 10.00
CA THR A 325 11.31 -20.59 10.01
C THR A 325 9.95 -20.11 10.53
N GLU A 326 9.86 -18.86 11.00
CA GLU A 326 8.68 -18.32 11.69
C GLU A 326 7.79 -17.54 10.71
N ASN A 327 7.21 -18.26 9.74
CA ASN A 327 6.44 -17.66 8.65
C ASN A 327 4.93 -17.55 8.89
N LYS A 328 4.44 -17.90 10.08
CA LYS A 328 3.00 -17.96 10.36
C LYS A 328 2.34 -16.58 10.49
N THR A 329 3.12 -15.55 10.80
CA THR A 329 2.64 -14.20 11.15
C THR A 329 3.47 -13.12 10.46
N SER A 330 3.70 -13.27 9.15
CA SER A 330 4.47 -12.29 8.37
C SER A 330 3.68 -11.02 8.09
N ASP A 331 4.33 -9.87 8.28
CA ASP A 331 3.80 -8.54 7.96
C ASP A 331 4.10 -8.10 6.53
N SER A 332 4.88 -8.86 5.75
CA SER A 332 5.13 -8.58 4.34
C SER A 332 5.55 -9.84 3.59
N TRP A 333 6.80 -10.29 3.78
CA TRP A 333 7.41 -11.38 3.02
C TRP A 333 7.56 -12.68 3.83
N ALA A 334 7.13 -13.80 3.25
CA ALA A 334 7.29 -15.13 3.78
C ALA A 334 8.00 -16.06 2.78
N SER A 335 8.40 -17.22 3.26
CA SER A 335 8.88 -18.32 2.43
C SER A 335 8.38 -19.65 2.96
N GLY A 336 8.63 -20.72 2.22
CA GLY A 336 8.41 -22.10 2.65
C GLY A 336 9.40 -22.57 3.71
N ASN A 337 10.29 -21.71 4.22
CA ASN A 337 11.24 -22.09 5.26
C ASN A 337 10.51 -22.62 6.50
N ASN A 338 10.98 -23.77 6.98
CA ASN A 338 10.40 -24.47 8.12
C ASN A 338 11.42 -25.40 8.78
N THR A 339 10.99 -26.13 9.80
CA THR A 339 11.85 -27.02 10.57
C THR A 339 12.49 -28.16 9.76
N PHE A 340 11.92 -28.55 8.61
CA PHE A 340 12.47 -29.55 7.70
C PHE A 340 13.36 -28.95 6.60
N THR A 341 13.03 -27.76 6.11
CA THR A 341 13.72 -27.08 5.01
C THR A 341 13.95 -25.62 5.38
N LYS A 342 15.14 -25.29 5.89
CA LYS A 342 15.47 -23.95 6.44
C LYS A 342 16.16 -23.01 5.44
N GLY A 343 16.46 -23.48 4.23
CA GLY A 343 17.30 -22.77 3.26
C GLY A 343 16.62 -22.52 1.92
N LEU A 344 15.29 -22.51 1.88
CA LEU A 344 14.51 -22.20 0.68
C LEU A 344 14.60 -20.72 0.32
N CYS A 345 14.74 -19.86 1.34
CA CYS A 345 15.05 -18.44 1.20
C CYS A 345 16.02 -18.03 2.32
N THR A 346 17.13 -17.39 1.98
CA THR A 346 18.11 -16.90 2.96
C THR A 346 18.59 -15.52 2.56
N GLN A 347 18.87 -14.64 3.53
CA GLN A 347 19.56 -13.40 3.25
C GLN A 347 20.98 -13.71 2.75
N SER A 348 21.42 -13.01 1.73
CA SER A 348 22.73 -13.17 1.11
C SER A 348 23.29 -11.80 0.71
N ALA A 349 24.50 -11.81 0.17
CA ALA A 349 25.01 -10.75 -0.69
C ALA A 349 25.31 -11.36 -2.07
N PHE A 350 25.09 -10.59 -3.14
CA PHE A 350 25.43 -10.99 -4.50
C PHE A 350 25.83 -9.76 -5.33
N GLU A 351 26.72 -9.94 -6.31
CA GLU A 351 27.19 -8.84 -7.16
C GLU A 351 26.00 -8.19 -7.89
N GLY A 352 25.92 -6.86 -7.90
CA GLY A 352 24.86 -6.11 -8.58
C GLY A 352 23.56 -5.90 -7.78
N MET A 353 23.45 -6.43 -6.55
CA MET A 353 22.35 -6.10 -5.62
C MET A 353 22.32 -4.59 -5.31
N GLU A 354 21.15 -4.06 -4.96
CA GLU A 354 21.03 -2.75 -4.34
C GLU A 354 21.29 -2.87 -2.84
N GLY A 355 21.91 -1.86 -2.23
CA GLY A 355 22.20 -1.92 -0.79
C GLY A 355 23.26 -2.97 -0.42
N ALA A 356 23.03 -3.67 0.69
CA ALA A 356 23.99 -4.60 1.30
C ALA A 356 23.54 -6.06 1.25
N HIS A 357 22.26 -6.32 0.98
CA HIS A 357 21.69 -7.65 1.04
C HIS A 357 20.69 -7.95 -0.07
N CYS A 358 20.55 -9.24 -0.39
CA CYS A 358 19.52 -9.74 -1.29
C CYS A 358 18.94 -11.05 -0.78
N ALA A 359 17.83 -11.51 -1.36
CA ALA A 359 17.27 -12.82 -1.06
C ALA A 359 17.86 -13.89 -1.99
N ARG A 360 18.42 -14.95 -1.42
CA ARG A 360 18.85 -16.16 -2.15
C ARG A 360 17.81 -17.27 -1.96
N LEU A 361 17.21 -17.68 -3.06
CA LEU A 361 16.25 -18.78 -3.14
C LEU A 361 16.96 -20.04 -3.65
N ALA A 362 16.77 -21.17 -2.98
CA ALA A 362 17.37 -22.42 -3.40
C ALA A 362 16.41 -23.59 -3.29
N GLY A 363 16.26 -24.31 -4.41
CA GLY A 363 15.58 -25.61 -4.43
C GLY A 363 16.35 -26.63 -3.60
N THR A 364 15.63 -27.60 -3.06
CA THR A 364 16.21 -28.76 -2.38
C THR A 364 15.26 -29.95 -2.42
N THR A 365 15.64 -31.06 -1.78
CA THR A 365 14.70 -32.15 -1.47
C THR A 365 14.64 -32.42 0.03
N ALA A 366 13.43 -32.69 0.52
CA ALA A 366 13.20 -33.22 1.85
C ALA A 366 12.49 -34.58 1.69
N VAL A 367 13.15 -35.65 2.15
CA VAL A 367 12.62 -37.03 2.06
C VAL A 367 12.25 -37.41 0.61
N GLY A 368 13.04 -36.97 -0.37
CA GLY A 368 12.83 -37.26 -1.80
C GLY A 368 11.73 -36.46 -2.49
N ILE A 369 11.11 -35.49 -1.80
CA ILE A 369 10.13 -34.56 -2.36
C ILE A 369 10.80 -33.22 -2.60
N LEU A 370 10.51 -32.58 -3.74
CA LEU A 370 11.00 -31.24 -4.04
C LEU A 370 10.53 -30.25 -2.97
N ALA A 371 11.39 -29.31 -2.62
CA ALA A 371 10.98 -28.06 -2.02
C ALA A 371 11.65 -26.95 -2.83
N ALA A 372 10.87 -26.22 -3.62
CA ALA A 372 11.38 -25.11 -4.41
C ALA A 372 11.80 -23.96 -3.48
N GLY A 373 12.89 -23.29 -3.84
CA GLY A 373 13.27 -22.04 -3.17
C GLY A 373 12.24 -20.98 -3.53
N ASN A 374 11.66 -20.30 -2.54
CA ASN A 374 10.58 -19.36 -2.79
C ASN A 374 10.59 -18.16 -1.84
N LEU A 375 9.98 -17.08 -2.30
CA LEU A 375 9.76 -15.83 -1.57
C LEU A 375 8.44 -15.26 -2.05
N PHE A 376 7.56 -14.86 -1.13
CA PHE A 376 6.26 -14.33 -1.53
C PHE A 376 5.67 -13.42 -0.46
N THR A 377 4.74 -12.56 -0.86
CA THR A 377 3.92 -11.79 0.07
C THR A 377 2.75 -12.62 0.55
N GLY A 378 2.69 -12.91 1.85
CA GLY A 378 1.83 -13.97 2.36
C GLY A 378 2.27 -14.46 3.73
N ILE A 379 1.67 -15.57 4.15
CA ILE A 379 2.15 -16.36 5.28
C ILE A 379 2.38 -17.81 4.88
N PHE A 380 3.15 -18.53 5.70
CA PHE A 380 3.39 -19.95 5.53
C PHE A 380 3.29 -20.70 6.86
N TYR A 381 2.68 -21.89 6.81
CA TYR A 381 2.71 -22.82 7.93
C TYR A 381 2.67 -24.27 7.43
N LYS A 382 3.01 -25.21 8.32
CA LYS A 382 2.78 -26.64 8.07
C LYS A 382 1.45 -27.08 8.65
N ASP A 383 0.66 -27.76 7.83
CA ASP A 383 -0.51 -28.51 8.26
C ASP A 383 -0.13 -29.99 8.37
N GLY A 384 0.10 -30.46 9.60
CA GLY A 384 0.71 -31.76 9.84
C GLY A 384 2.19 -31.84 9.42
N LEU A 385 2.67 -33.05 9.17
CA LEU A 385 4.10 -33.32 8.97
C LEU A 385 4.59 -32.96 7.56
N THR A 386 3.77 -33.19 6.55
CA THR A 386 4.20 -33.22 5.15
C THR A 386 3.53 -32.19 4.25
N THR A 387 2.50 -31.49 4.73
CA THR A 387 1.79 -30.45 3.96
C THR A 387 2.30 -29.07 4.38
N GLY A 388 2.81 -28.33 3.41
CA GLY A 388 3.01 -26.89 3.53
C GLY A 388 1.75 -26.17 3.05
N VAL A 389 1.42 -25.06 3.69
CA VAL A 389 0.31 -24.18 3.32
C VAL A 389 0.87 -22.79 3.12
N VAL A 390 0.70 -22.27 1.91
CA VAL A 390 0.92 -20.86 1.58
C VAL A 390 -0.43 -20.17 1.58
N GLU A 391 -0.52 -19.01 2.23
CA GLU A 391 -1.67 -18.12 2.08
C GLU A 391 -1.20 -16.80 1.47
N PHE A 392 -1.48 -16.63 0.17
CA PHE A 392 -1.09 -15.46 -0.62
C PHE A 392 -1.98 -14.26 -0.36
N GLY A 393 -1.40 -13.07 -0.47
CA GLY A 393 -2.12 -11.79 -0.40
C GLY A 393 -1.72 -11.01 0.83
N GLN A 394 -1.36 -9.74 0.67
CA GLN A 394 -0.95 -8.84 1.74
C GLN A 394 -1.84 -7.59 1.70
N PRO A 395 -2.24 -7.03 2.86
CA PRO A 395 -2.86 -5.70 2.89
C PRO A 395 -1.88 -4.67 2.34
N TYR A 396 -2.34 -3.88 1.37
CA TYR A 396 -1.52 -2.86 0.72
C TYR A 396 -2.41 -1.71 0.23
N THR A 397 -2.02 -0.48 0.52
CA THR A 397 -2.78 0.71 0.11
C THR A 397 -2.20 1.26 -1.18
N TRP A 398 -3.03 1.35 -2.20
CA TRP A 398 -2.65 1.89 -3.50
C TRP A 398 -3.05 3.36 -3.60
N THR A 399 -2.07 4.26 -3.74
CA THR A 399 -2.31 5.67 -4.08
C THR A 399 -2.07 5.95 -5.57
N ALA A 400 -1.26 5.13 -6.25
CA ALA A 400 -0.97 5.27 -7.67
C ALA A 400 -0.94 3.91 -8.39
N ARG A 401 -1.27 3.90 -9.69
CA ARG A 401 -1.19 2.69 -10.52
C ARG A 401 0.21 2.57 -11.15
N PRO A 402 0.95 1.49 -10.86
CA PRO A 402 2.22 1.22 -11.53
C PRO A 402 2.01 0.72 -12.97
N SER A 403 2.98 0.97 -13.84
CA SER A 403 3.07 0.41 -15.18
C SER A 403 3.87 -0.90 -15.21
N ALA A 404 4.77 -1.10 -14.25
CA ALA A 404 5.56 -2.33 -14.11
C ALA A 404 6.02 -2.60 -12.66
N LEU A 405 6.42 -3.85 -12.39
CA LEU A 405 7.25 -4.20 -11.24
C LEU A 405 8.71 -4.20 -11.69
N LYS A 406 9.53 -3.35 -11.10
CA LYS A 406 10.97 -3.36 -11.27
C LYS A 406 11.61 -4.23 -10.18
N VAL A 407 12.52 -5.10 -10.59
CA VAL A 407 13.17 -6.09 -9.72
C VAL A 407 14.57 -6.40 -10.25
N LYS A 408 15.52 -6.62 -9.35
CA LYS A 408 16.82 -7.20 -9.70
C LYS A 408 16.77 -8.70 -9.47
N TYR A 409 17.31 -9.49 -10.40
CA TYR A 409 17.42 -10.93 -10.23
C TYR A 409 18.71 -11.52 -10.80
N TYR A 410 19.11 -12.69 -10.31
CA TYR A 410 20.15 -13.50 -10.94
C TYR A 410 19.83 -14.98 -10.78
N ALA A 411 19.62 -15.69 -11.89
CA ALA A 411 19.45 -17.13 -11.87
C ALA A 411 20.82 -17.81 -11.95
N GLU A 412 21.40 -18.13 -10.80
CA GLU A 412 22.67 -18.88 -10.75
C GLU A 412 22.52 -20.26 -11.38
N LYS A 413 21.35 -20.88 -11.22
CA LYS A 413 21.05 -22.16 -11.88
C LYS A 413 19.57 -22.33 -12.20
N ILE A 414 19.29 -22.62 -13.47
CA ILE A 414 18.04 -23.25 -13.94
C ILE A 414 18.40 -24.55 -14.68
N GLY A 415 18.14 -25.69 -14.03
CA GLY A 415 18.43 -27.02 -14.55
C GLY A 415 17.21 -27.72 -15.16
N THR A 416 17.39 -28.99 -15.51
CA THR A 416 16.29 -29.85 -15.92
C THR A 416 15.54 -30.39 -14.70
N VAL A 417 14.24 -30.65 -14.88
CA VAL A 417 13.38 -31.25 -13.86
C VAL A 417 13.94 -32.61 -13.45
N ASP A 418 14.29 -32.74 -12.17
CA ASP A 418 14.87 -33.95 -11.58
C ASP A 418 14.02 -34.52 -10.43
N VAL A 419 12.90 -33.87 -10.14
CA VAL A 419 11.82 -34.33 -9.28
C VAL A 419 10.49 -34.00 -9.95
N ALA A 420 9.61 -34.99 -10.09
CA ALA A 420 8.27 -34.80 -10.63
C ALA A 420 7.28 -35.71 -9.89
N LYS A 421 6.58 -35.17 -8.90
CA LYS A 421 5.75 -35.98 -7.99
C LYS A 421 4.28 -36.01 -8.35
N HIS A 422 3.67 -34.85 -8.60
CA HIS A 422 2.23 -34.74 -8.86
C HIS A 422 1.96 -34.35 -10.31
N ALA A 423 0.84 -34.83 -10.85
CA ALA A 423 0.34 -34.40 -12.15
C ALA A 423 -0.26 -32.99 -12.06
N GLY A 424 -0.36 -32.29 -13.20
CA GLY A 424 -0.94 -30.95 -13.30
C GLY A 424 0.05 -29.89 -13.78
N ALA A 425 1.35 -30.09 -13.50
CA ALA A 425 2.41 -29.29 -14.12
C ALA A 425 2.47 -29.54 -15.64
N PRO A 426 2.70 -28.51 -16.47
CA PRO A 426 2.85 -28.64 -17.92
C PRO A 426 4.24 -29.13 -18.35
N ILE A 427 5.12 -29.47 -17.40
CA ILE A 427 6.45 -30.04 -17.60
C ILE A 427 6.63 -31.28 -16.73
N GLY A 428 7.56 -32.16 -17.11
CA GLY A 428 7.84 -33.42 -16.40
C GLY A 428 9.34 -33.73 -16.30
N MET A 429 9.65 -34.90 -15.76
CA MET A 429 11.02 -35.38 -15.53
C MET A 429 11.87 -35.30 -16.81
N GLY A 430 13.01 -34.61 -16.75
CA GLY A 430 13.94 -34.44 -17.87
C GLY A 430 13.67 -33.22 -18.75
N ASP A 431 12.51 -32.57 -18.62
CA ASP A 431 12.23 -31.30 -19.31
C ASP A 431 13.05 -30.15 -18.68
N GLN A 432 13.19 -29.05 -19.40
CA GLN A 432 13.79 -27.83 -18.85
C GLN A 432 12.88 -27.25 -17.76
N ASP A 433 13.41 -27.06 -16.55
CA ASP A 433 12.69 -26.36 -15.48
C ASP A 433 12.70 -24.85 -15.75
N ARG A 434 11.82 -24.11 -15.06
CA ARG A 434 11.68 -22.67 -15.24
C ARG A 434 11.47 -22.02 -13.88
N GLY A 435 12.26 -21.02 -13.54
CA GLY A 435 11.95 -20.11 -12.43
C GLY A 435 10.79 -19.19 -12.81
N ARG A 436 10.19 -18.51 -11.82
CA ARG A 436 9.17 -17.49 -12.09
C ARG A 436 9.22 -16.38 -11.05
N ILE A 437 9.07 -15.15 -11.53
CA ILE A 437 8.74 -13.97 -10.71
C ILE A 437 7.40 -13.46 -11.24
N PHE A 438 6.41 -13.31 -10.36
CA PHE A 438 5.15 -12.67 -10.73
C PHE A 438 4.64 -11.76 -9.63
N VAL A 439 3.78 -10.83 -10.04
CA VAL A 439 3.04 -9.92 -9.20
C VAL A 439 1.59 -9.91 -9.64
N ALA A 440 0.67 -9.78 -8.69
CA ALA A 440 -0.74 -9.58 -8.95
C ALA A 440 -1.27 -8.46 -8.04
N ILE A 441 -1.97 -7.51 -8.67
CA ILE A 441 -2.82 -6.55 -7.99
C ILE A 441 -4.19 -7.21 -7.88
N VAL A 442 -4.61 -7.48 -6.65
CA VAL A 442 -5.83 -8.25 -6.36
C VAL A 442 -6.82 -7.40 -5.57
N ASP A 443 -8.06 -7.88 -5.48
CA ASP A 443 -9.10 -7.27 -4.66
C ASP A 443 -9.81 -8.38 -3.89
N TRP A 444 -9.14 -8.87 -2.84
CA TRP A 444 -9.51 -10.09 -2.13
C TRP A 444 -10.05 -9.82 -0.73
N SER A 445 -11.07 -10.57 -0.36
CA SER A 445 -11.68 -10.58 0.97
C SER A 445 -10.86 -11.38 2.00
N GLY A 446 -10.02 -12.29 1.54
CA GLY A 446 -9.17 -13.15 2.36
C GLY A 446 -7.88 -13.52 1.64
N ARG A 447 -6.94 -14.15 2.35
CA ARG A 447 -5.73 -14.70 1.71
C ARG A 447 -6.09 -15.96 0.93
N HIS A 448 -5.47 -16.14 -0.24
CA HIS A 448 -5.70 -17.29 -1.09
C HIS A 448 -4.80 -18.48 -0.70
N LYS A 449 -5.42 -19.64 -0.44
CA LYS A 449 -4.74 -20.81 0.15
C LYS A 449 -4.26 -21.82 -0.89
N VAL A 450 -2.96 -22.11 -0.88
CA VAL A 450 -2.34 -23.19 -1.65
C VAL A 450 -1.73 -24.22 -0.73
N THR A 451 -2.10 -25.50 -0.91
CA THR A 451 -1.46 -26.60 -0.19
C THR A 451 -0.50 -27.35 -1.11
N SER A 452 0.63 -27.80 -0.58
CA SER A 452 1.60 -28.60 -1.32
C SER A 452 2.29 -29.60 -0.37
N GLY A 453 2.57 -30.82 -0.85
CA GLY A 453 3.21 -31.81 0.01
C GLY A 453 3.27 -33.22 -0.56
N THR A 454 3.04 -34.20 0.32
CA THR A 454 2.92 -35.61 -0.08
C THR A 454 1.66 -35.90 -0.88
N ALA A 455 0.59 -35.17 -0.64
CA ALA A 455 -0.65 -35.22 -1.42
C ALA A 455 -0.60 -34.21 -2.58
N ALA A 456 -1.45 -34.41 -3.58
CA ALA A 456 -1.59 -33.46 -4.69
C ALA A 456 -1.97 -32.08 -4.17
N PRO A 457 -1.47 -31.00 -4.79
CA PRO A 457 -1.73 -29.66 -4.30
C PRO A 457 -3.21 -29.26 -4.50
N THR A 458 -3.68 -28.32 -3.70
CA THR A 458 -5.02 -27.73 -3.81
C THR A 458 -4.91 -26.22 -3.87
N GLY A 459 -5.86 -25.56 -4.53
CA GLY A 459 -5.88 -24.10 -4.64
C GLY A 459 -4.77 -23.53 -5.52
N THR A 460 -4.11 -24.34 -6.34
CA THR A 460 -3.12 -23.83 -7.30
C THR A 460 -3.76 -22.82 -8.24
N TRP A 461 -3.08 -21.72 -8.50
CA TRP A 461 -3.59 -20.61 -9.29
C TRP A 461 -2.48 -19.99 -10.13
N ASP A 462 -2.87 -19.31 -11.21
CA ASP A 462 -1.96 -18.59 -12.07
C ASP A 462 -2.62 -17.28 -12.52
N PRO A 463 -2.05 -16.10 -12.19
CA PRO A 463 -2.64 -14.82 -12.58
C PRO A 463 -2.68 -14.58 -14.09
N GLU A 464 -1.95 -15.35 -14.90
CA GLU A 464 -2.05 -15.32 -16.36
C GLU A 464 -3.22 -16.15 -16.92
N GLN A 465 -3.73 -17.12 -16.15
CA GLN A 465 -4.70 -18.10 -16.62
C GLN A 465 -6.13 -17.81 -16.14
N GLN A 466 -6.30 -16.92 -15.17
CA GLN A 466 -7.60 -16.53 -14.63
C GLN A 466 -7.58 -15.09 -14.14
N SER A 467 -8.76 -14.46 -14.13
CA SER A 467 -8.96 -13.08 -13.64
C SER A 467 -9.64 -13.02 -12.27
N SER A 468 -9.87 -14.16 -11.60
CA SER A 468 -10.40 -14.22 -10.25
C SER A 468 -10.04 -15.51 -9.52
N THR A 469 -10.23 -15.49 -8.21
CA THR A 469 -10.19 -16.62 -7.27
C THR A 469 -11.47 -16.60 -6.43
N ASP A 470 -11.63 -17.55 -5.50
CA ASP A 470 -12.78 -17.58 -4.60
C ASP A 470 -12.82 -16.35 -3.66
N GLU A 471 -11.66 -15.79 -3.33
CA GLU A 471 -11.52 -14.65 -2.41
C GLU A 471 -11.81 -13.32 -3.10
N GLY A 472 -11.74 -13.26 -4.43
CA GLY A 472 -12.04 -12.07 -5.22
C GLY A 472 -11.31 -12.00 -6.56
N ARG A 473 -11.39 -10.83 -7.21
CA ARG A 473 -10.84 -10.60 -8.55
C ARG A 473 -9.34 -10.32 -8.55
N ILE A 474 -8.71 -10.56 -9.69
CA ILE A 474 -7.36 -10.10 -10.04
C ILE A 474 -7.55 -8.89 -10.96
N ILE A 475 -7.06 -7.73 -10.55
CA ILE A 475 -7.21 -6.47 -11.30
C ILE A 475 -6.14 -6.37 -12.38
N GLY A 476 -4.92 -6.77 -12.06
CA GLY A 476 -3.81 -6.82 -13.01
C GLY A 476 -2.68 -7.69 -12.50
N TYR A 477 -1.76 -8.04 -13.39
CA TYR A 477 -0.63 -8.89 -13.08
C TYR A 477 0.58 -8.56 -13.95
N GLY A 478 1.76 -8.94 -13.48
CA GLY A 478 3.00 -9.00 -14.25
C GLY A 478 3.67 -10.32 -13.98
N SER A 479 4.28 -10.93 -15.00
CA SER A 479 4.88 -12.25 -14.85
C SER A 479 6.06 -12.42 -15.79
N MET A 480 7.12 -13.03 -15.26
CA MET A 480 8.35 -13.33 -15.96
C MET A 480 8.79 -14.75 -15.60
N PHE A 481 8.86 -15.61 -16.63
CA PHE A 481 9.50 -16.91 -16.51
C PHE A 481 11.01 -16.79 -16.75
N ILE A 482 11.78 -17.59 -16.02
CA ILE A 482 13.24 -17.63 -16.10
C ILE A 482 13.66 -19.02 -16.55
N ASP A 483 13.95 -19.15 -17.83
CA ASP A 483 14.08 -20.45 -18.51
C ASP A 483 15.51 -20.97 -18.53
N GLU A 484 16.46 -20.08 -18.27
CA GLU A 484 17.89 -20.34 -18.31
C GLU A 484 18.62 -19.64 -17.17
N SER A 485 19.82 -20.14 -16.87
CA SER A 485 20.72 -19.46 -15.93
C SER A 485 21.18 -18.12 -16.50
N SER A 486 21.25 -17.11 -15.65
CA SER A 486 21.78 -15.79 -16.01
C SER A 486 23.27 -15.85 -16.32
N ALA A 487 23.70 -15.02 -17.29
CA ALA A 487 25.10 -14.79 -17.61
C ALA A 487 25.61 -13.52 -16.92
N GLY A 488 26.93 -13.32 -16.89
CA GLY A 488 27.56 -12.05 -16.47
C GLY A 488 27.90 -11.94 -14.98
N GLY A 489 27.42 -12.86 -14.12
CA GLY A 489 27.86 -12.94 -12.73
C GLY A 489 27.37 -11.81 -11.81
N ALA A 490 26.46 -10.96 -12.26
CA ALA A 490 25.88 -9.85 -11.50
C ALA A 490 24.36 -9.80 -11.72
N MET A 491 23.62 -9.30 -10.71
CA MET A 491 22.16 -9.17 -10.78
C MET A 491 21.74 -8.25 -11.94
N ILE A 492 20.69 -8.68 -12.63
CA ILE A 492 20.11 -8.02 -13.78
C ILE A 492 18.89 -7.26 -13.29
N GLU A 493 18.90 -5.95 -13.46
CA GLU A 493 17.71 -5.13 -13.27
C GLU A 493 16.74 -5.38 -14.43
N THR A 494 15.49 -5.67 -14.11
CA THR A 494 14.45 -5.95 -15.10
C THR A 494 13.15 -5.29 -14.68
N SER A 495 12.41 -4.81 -15.68
CA SER A 495 11.06 -4.33 -15.52
C SER A 495 10.09 -5.39 -16.03
N VAL A 496 9.16 -5.83 -15.16
CA VAL A 496 8.11 -6.80 -15.45
C VAL A 496 6.82 -6.01 -15.71
N PRO A 497 6.41 -5.84 -16.98
CA PRO A 497 5.27 -4.99 -17.32
C PRO A 497 3.96 -5.53 -16.73
N LEU A 498 3.09 -4.64 -16.29
CA LEU A 498 1.77 -4.99 -15.78
C LEU A 498 0.73 -4.99 -16.91
N SER A 499 -0.07 -6.05 -16.94
CA SER A 499 -1.26 -6.21 -17.76
C SER A 499 -2.49 -6.21 -16.86
N PHE A 500 -3.53 -5.47 -17.24
CA PHE A 500 -4.72 -5.28 -16.43
C PHE A 500 -5.93 -6.00 -17.04
N TYR A 501 -6.71 -6.68 -16.21
CA TYR A 501 -8.03 -7.17 -16.58
C TYR A 501 -9.08 -6.06 -16.49
N ASP A 502 -8.84 -5.04 -15.67
CA ASP A 502 -9.74 -3.91 -15.45
C ASP A 502 -8.97 -2.57 -15.49
N ARG A 503 -9.44 -1.63 -16.31
CA ARG A 503 -8.81 -0.32 -16.49
C ARG A 503 -9.16 0.68 -15.39
N GLN A 504 -10.21 0.46 -14.62
CA GLN A 504 -10.74 1.45 -13.66
C GLN A 504 -10.74 0.94 -12.22
N ALA A 505 -10.98 -0.35 -11.99
CA ALA A 505 -11.10 -0.90 -10.65
C ALA A 505 -9.87 -0.58 -9.79
N LYS A 506 -10.09 0.12 -8.67
CA LYS A 506 -9.09 0.35 -7.62
C LYS A 506 -9.26 -0.70 -6.52
N PRO A 507 -8.19 -1.39 -6.08
CA PRO A 507 -8.29 -2.37 -4.99
C PRO A 507 -8.86 -1.74 -3.71
N SER A 508 -9.77 -2.45 -3.06
CA SER A 508 -10.44 -2.01 -1.81
C SER A 508 -10.64 -3.12 -0.78
N GLY A 509 -10.34 -4.37 -1.15
CA GLY A 509 -10.41 -5.54 -0.31
C GLY A 509 -9.36 -5.55 0.79
N ALA A 510 -9.47 -6.53 1.68
CA ALA A 510 -8.54 -6.70 2.81
C ALA A 510 -7.12 -7.04 2.37
N TYR A 511 -6.97 -7.68 1.21
CA TYR A 511 -5.70 -8.07 0.62
C TYR A 511 -5.65 -7.65 -0.84
N THR A 512 -4.60 -6.93 -1.23
CA THR A 512 -4.56 -6.21 -2.51
C THR A 512 -3.26 -6.37 -3.28
N LEU A 513 -2.25 -7.01 -2.68
CA LEU A 513 -0.96 -7.28 -3.31
C LEU A 513 -0.55 -8.74 -3.14
N VAL A 514 -0.12 -9.36 -4.24
CA VAL A 514 0.66 -10.61 -4.24
C VAL A 514 1.94 -10.40 -5.04
N ILE A 515 3.09 -10.73 -4.47
CA ILE A 515 4.34 -10.94 -5.20
C ILE A 515 4.81 -12.35 -4.87
N SER A 516 5.33 -13.07 -5.86
CA SER A 516 5.84 -14.44 -5.70
C SER A 516 7.04 -14.68 -6.59
N CYS A 517 8.08 -15.27 -6.01
CA CYS A 517 9.28 -15.72 -6.66
C CYS A 517 9.51 -17.20 -6.34
N SER A 518 9.83 -18.00 -7.35
CA SER A 518 10.14 -19.42 -7.19
C SER A 518 11.28 -19.85 -8.08
N THR A 519 12.17 -20.70 -7.56
CA THR A 519 13.21 -21.38 -8.35
C THR A 519 12.62 -22.38 -9.35
N SER A 520 11.38 -22.81 -9.14
CA SER A 520 10.62 -23.73 -10.01
C SER A 520 9.16 -23.31 -10.05
N ALA A 521 8.66 -22.88 -11.22
CA ALA A 521 7.33 -22.31 -11.39
C ALA A 521 6.20 -23.26 -10.98
N TYR A 522 6.44 -24.57 -11.08
CA TYR A 522 5.48 -25.64 -10.74
C TYR A 522 5.89 -26.41 -9.47
N GLY A 523 6.64 -25.75 -8.58
CA GLY A 523 7.12 -26.32 -7.33
C GLY A 523 6.00 -26.70 -6.35
N ASP A 524 4.81 -26.10 -6.48
CA ASP A 524 3.58 -26.47 -5.77
C ASP A 524 3.09 -27.89 -6.13
N PHE A 525 3.27 -28.32 -7.38
CA PHE A 525 3.09 -29.72 -7.81
C PHE A 525 4.27 -30.62 -7.39
N MET A 526 5.27 -30.08 -6.70
CA MET A 526 6.53 -30.75 -6.40
C MET A 526 7.23 -31.25 -7.68
N VAL A 527 7.14 -30.44 -8.74
CA VAL A 527 7.77 -30.66 -10.04
C VAL A 527 8.81 -29.56 -10.28
N GLY A 528 10.05 -29.95 -10.54
CA GLY A 528 11.15 -29.00 -10.76
C GLY A 528 12.54 -29.61 -10.53
N CYS A 529 13.55 -28.74 -10.54
CA CYS A 529 14.93 -29.08 -10.31
C CYS A 529 15.35 -28.71 -8.88
N LYS A 530 15.74 -29.72 -8.09
CA LYS A 530 16.14 -29.54 -6.68
C LYS A 530 17.44 -28.77 -6.47
N THR A 531 18.09 -28.32 -7.54
CA THR A 531 19.35 -27.59 -7.47
C THR A 531 19.27 -26.20 -8.08
N ASN A 532 18.08 -25.74 -8.46
CA ASN A 532 17.90 -24.37 -8.94
C ASN A 532 18.21 -23.35 -7.84
N VAL A 533 18.81 -22.24 -8.25
CA VAL A 533 19.18 -21.13 -7.37
C VAL A 533 18.85 -19.82 -8.08
N LEU A 534 18.13 -18.96 -7.38
CA LEU A 534 17.71 -17.64 -7.84
C LEU A 534 18.00 -16.60 -6.76
N TYR A 535 18.65 -15.50 -7.12
CA TYR A 535 18.76 -14.31 -6.27
C TYR A 535 17.74 -13.28 -6.74
N VAL A 536 17.09 -12.61 -5.80
CA VAL A 536 16.14 -11.52 -6.08
C VAL A 536 16.33 -10.39 -5.09
N ASP A 537 16.10 -9.16 -5.55
CA ASP A 537 16.35 -7.95 -4.79
C ASP A 537 15.60 -6.73 -5.38
N ASP A 538 15.51 -5.65 -4.60
CA ASP A 538 15.15 -4.30 -5.02
C ASP A 538 13.80 -4.22 -5.77
N PHE A 539 12.77 -4.81 -5.14
CA PHE A 539 11.39 -4.77 -5.62
C PHE A 539 10.82 -3.37 -5.47
N ARG A 540 10.48 -2.73 -6.60
CA ARG A 540 9.86 -1.40 -6.62
C ARG A 540 8.89 -1.22 -7.77
N TRP A 541 7.96 -0.29 -7.61
CA TRP A 541 7.05 0.09 -8.69
C TRP A 541 7.74 0.98 -9.70
N GLU A 542 7.40 0.79 -10.97
CA GLU A 542 7.68 1.74 -12.04
C GLU A 542 6.37 2.46 -12.40
N TYR A 543 6.44 3.78 -12.52
CA TYR A 543 5.31 4.68 -12.76
C TYR A 543 5.39 5.30 -14.15
#